data_AF-A0A3D4RR37-F1
#
_entry.id   AF-A0A3D4RR37-F1
#
_cell.length_a   1.000
_cell.length_b   1.000
_cell.length_c   1.000
_cell.angle_alpha   90.00
_cell.angle_beta   90.00
_cell.angle_gamma   90.00
#
_symmetry.space_group_name_H-M   'P 1'
#
loop_
_entity.id
_entity.type
_entity.pdbx_description
1 polymer ?
#
loop_
_entity_poly.entity_id
_entity_poly.type
_entity_poly.pdbx_seq_one_letter_code
_entity_poly.pdbx_strand_id
1 'polypeptide(L)'
;MPEPTPEAPPEPPAVQHEYRPSLFIVHITPEMAPVAKVGGLADVVFGISRELSIRGNHVEIILPKYDNLRYDHIYELHEVYRDLWVPWYEGAIHCTVYFGFVHDRKCFFIEPHSPDNFFNRGTIYGFVDDVLRYAFFSRAAMEFLWQAGKHPDIIHCHDWQTALVPVFLYEFYQQLGMTHPRVCMTIHNFKHQGVTGAELLRATGLHQPERFMDWLRMGDNHHKDALNMLKGGIVYSNFVTTVSPRYAFETKDLGQGFGLEPTLHTHHMKYGGVVNGIDYDVWNPEVDYHIPVRYGIDNLDDKYENKRALRHRLMLADNEKPIVAFIGRLDPQKGLELVRHAIFSSLERGSQFVLLGSSPYQGINDDFWGLKHMLNDSPDCHLEIGFDEDLAHLIYAGADIMLVPSQFEPCGLTQLIALRYGTIPVVRTVGGLADTVFDKDYSDRPLHLRNGYRFDNYDVPGLESALGRAIDCYYQYPEHFRELIKNAMRADYSWNHPGQDYLNIYDFIRNR
;
A
#
# COMPACT_ATOMS: atom_id res chain seq x y z
N MET A 1 51.96 -21.05 -37.46
CA MET A 1 50.77 -21.66 -36.82
C MET A 1 49.76 -20.53 -36.63
N PRO A 2 48.51 -20.67 -37.08
CA PRO A 2 47.52 -19.61 -36.89
C PRO A 2 47.04 -19.59 -35.43
N GLU A 3 46.82 -18.40 -34.88
CA GLU A 3 46.30 -18.19 -33.53
C GLU A 3 44.87 -18.74 -33.38
N PRO A 4 44.50 -19.26 -32.19
CA PRO A 4 43.16 -19.76 -31.95
C PRO A 4 42.17 -18.61 -31.85
N THR A 5 41.05 -18.73 -32.57
CA THR A 5 39.89 -17.86 -32.44
C THR A 5 39.29 -17.94 -31.02
N PRO A 6 38.86 -16.81 -30.43
CA PRO A 6 38.25 -16.82 -29.10
C PRO A 6 36.86 -17.49 -29.16
N GLU A 7 36.63 -18.44 -28.25
CA GLU A 7 35.32 -19.06 -28.04
C GLU A 7 34.30 -18.01 -27.60
N ALA A 8 33.11 -18.07 -28.21
CA ALA A 8 31.98 -17.24 -27.82
C ALA A 8 31.57 -17.55 -26.37
N PRO A 9 31.18 -16.54 -25.57
CA PRO A 9 30.72 -16.77 -24.21
C PRO A 9 29.49 -17.70 -24.20
N PRO A 10 29.36 -18.59 -23.22
CA PRO A 10 28.23 -19.51 -23.15
C PRO A 10 26.92 -18.74 -23.03
N GLU A 11 25.92 -19.17 -23.79
CA GLU A 11 24.57 -18.63 -23.66
C GLU A 11 24.09 -18.80 -22.21
N PRO A 12 23.41 -17.77 -21.64
CA PRO A 12 22.83 -17.88 -20.32
C PRO A 12 21.85 -19.06 -20.29
N PRO A 13 21.80 -19.84 -19.20
CA PRO A 13 20.88 -20.97 -19.10
C PRO A 13 19.45 -20.48 -19.33
N ALA A 14 18.72 -21.18 -20.21
CA ALA A 14 17.30 -20.94 -20.42
C ALA A 14 16.57 -20.97 -19.05
N VAL A 15 15.83 -19.92 -18.74
CA VAL A 15 14.98 -19.86 -17.55
C VAL A 15 14.00 -21.02 -17.65
N GLN A 16 14.21 -22.07 -16.85
CA GLN A 16 13.24 -23.15 -16.71
C GLN A 16 12.03 -22.56 -15.99
N HIS A 17 11.02 -22.16 -16.76
CA HIS A 17 9.71 -21.89 -16.21
C HIS A 17 9.14 -23.23 -15.73
N GLU A 18 9.24 -23.51 -14.42
CA GLU A 18 8.42 -24.54 -13.80
C GLU A 18 6.97 -24.27 -14.18
N TYR A 19 6.34 -25.24 -14.85
CA TYR A 19 4.94 -25.13 -15.22
C TYR A 19 4.09 -25.06 -13.95
N ARG A 20 3.60 -23.86 -13.62
CA ARG A 20 2.67 -23.66 -12.52
C ARG A 20 1.24 -23.74 -13.06
N PRO A 21 0.37 -24.59 -12.49
CA PRO A 21 -1.03 -24.60 -12.87
C PRO A 21 -1.66 -23.24 -12.53
N SER A 22 -2.46 -22.71 -13.47
CA SER A 22 -3.24 -21.48 -13.27
C SER A 22 -4.11 -21.61 -12.01
N LEU A 23 -4.07 -20.59 -11.15
CA LEU A 23 -4.89 -20.49 -9.95
C LEU A 23 -6.18 -19.71 -10.23
N PHE A 24 -7.26 -20.09 -9.56
CA PHE A 24 -8.41 -19.21 -9.35
C PHE A 24 -8.26 -18.47 -8.01
N ILE A 25 -8.05 -17.15 -8.08
CA ILE A 25 -7.74 -16.27 -6.95
C ILE A 25 -8.85 -15.24 -6.80
N VAL A 26 -9.40 -15.12 -5.59
CA VAL A 26 -10.36 -14.08 -5.25
C VAL A 26 -9.76 -13.16 -4.21
N HIS A 27 -9.57 -11.89 -4.56
CA HIS A 27 -9.27 -10.84 -3.59
C HIS A 27 -10.57 -10.35 -2.95
N ILE A 28 -10.60 -10.24 -1.62
CA ILE A 28 -11.69 -9.58 -0.89
C ILE A 28 -11.06 -8.38 -0.19
N THR A 29 -11.57 -7.19 -0.49
CA THR A 29 -10.92 -5.93 -0.10
C THR A 29 -11.94 -4.82 0.17
N PRO A 30 -11.65 -3.89 1.10
CA PRO A 30 -12.45 -2.66 1.23
C PRO A 30 -12.10 -1.60 0.17
N GLU A 31 -10.92 -1.66 -0.45
CA GLU A 31 -10.45 -0.65 -1.40
C GLU A 31 -9.82 -1.28 -2.65
N MET A 32 -9.94 -0.58 -3.77
CA MET A 32 -9.26 -0.87 -5.03
C MET A 32 -9.17 0.41 -5.86
N ALA A 33 -7.96 0.77 -6.32
CA ALA A 33 -7.78 1.92 -7.18
C ALA A 33 -8.35 1.63 -8.60
N PRO A 34 -8.84 2.64 -9.33
CA PRO A 34 -9.19 3.98 -8.87
C PRO A 34 -10.61 4.05 -8.25
N VAL A 35 -11.35 2.95 -8.22
CA VAL A 35 -12.80 2.94 -7.94
C VAL A 35 -13.19 3.25 -6.49
N ALA A 36 -12.38 2.80 -5.53
CA ALA A 36 -12.55 3.01 -4.10
C ALA A 36 -11.17 3.14 -3.45
N LYS A 37 -10.68 4.36 -3.24
CA LYS A 37 -9.32 4.62 -2.76
C LYS A 37 -9.29 5.62 -1.61
N VAL A 38 -8.69 5.21 -0.50
CA VAL A 38 -8.36 6.07 0.66
C VAL A 38 -6.85 6.08 0.90
N GLY A 39 -6.20 4.92 0.78
CA GLY A 39 -4.77 4.77 1.02
C GLY A 39 -4.09 3.83 0.03
N GLY A 40 -2.85 3.45 0.36
CA GLY A 40 -2.02 2.60 -0.51
C GLY A 40 -2.53 1.16 -0.67
N LEU A 41 -3.46 0.71 0.17
CA LEU A 41 -4.11 -0.60 0.02
C LEU A 41 -4.78 -0.75 -1.34
N ALA A 42 -5.47 0.32 -1.78
CA ALA A 42 -6.15 0.37 -3.06
C ALA A 42 -5.20 0.13 -4.25
N ASP A 43 -4.03 0.76 -4.19
CA ASP A 43 -2.97 0.65 -5.22
C ASP A 43 -2.34 -0.74 -5.20
N VAL A 44 -2.16 -1.33 -4.01
CA VAL A 44 -1.65 -2.70 -3.88
C VAL A 44 -2.59 -3.70 -4.53
N VAL A 45 -3.89 -3.67 -4.22
CA VAL A 45 -4.86 -4.59 -4.82
C VAL A 45 -4.89 -4.43 -6.35
N PHE A 46 -4.90 -3.19 -6.84
CA PHE A 46 -4.92 -2.90 -8.28
C PHE A 46 -3.70 -3.47 -9.02
N GLY A 47 -2.51 -3.34 -8.42
CA GLY A 47 -1.25 -3.80 -8.99
C GLY A 47 -1.06 -5.31 -8.89
N ILE A 48 -1.27 -5.91 -7.71
CA ILE A 48 -1.06 -7.36 -7.53
C ILE A 48 -2.07 -8.18 -8.34
N SER A 49 -3.33 -7.74 -8.41
CA SER A 49 -4.36 -8.45 -9.19
C SER A 49 -4.04 -8.43 -10.70
N ARG A 50 -3.51 -7.31 -11.21
CA ARG A 50 -3.04 -7.19 -12.59
C ARG A 50 -1.87 -8.14 -12.84
N GLU A 51 -0.86 -8.09 -11.99
CA GLU A 51 0.33 -8.94 -12.12
C GLU A 51 -0.01 -10.44 -12.10
N LEU A 52 -0.87 -10.86 -11.16
CA LEU A 52 -1.33 -12.24 -11.08
C LEU A 52 -2.10 -12.66 -12.35
N SER A 53 -2.89 -11.75 -12.93
CA SER A 53 -3.60 -11.99 -14.19
C SER A 53 -2.65 -12.10 -15.39
N ILE A 54 -1.64 -11.24 -15.48
CA ILE A 54 -0.59 -11.30 -16.52
C ILE A 54 0.16 -12.64 -16.48
N ARG A 55 0.35 -13.20 -15.27
CA ARG A 55 0.93 -14.53 -15.05
C ARG A 55 -0.01 -15.69 -15.37
N GLY A 56 -1.17 -15.42 -15.96
CA GLY A 56 -2.11 -16.43 -16.45
C GLY A 56 -3.11 -16.97 -15.43
N ASN A 57 -3.23 -16.35 -14.25
CA ASN A 57 -4.20 -16.76 -13.24
C ASN A 57 -5.58 -16.14 -13.50
N HIS A 58 -6.63 -16.80 -13.02
CA HIS A 58 -7.97 -16.24 -13.00
C HIS A 58 -8.15 -15.43 -11.72
N VAL A 59 -8.21 -14.10 -11.85
CA VAL A 59 -8.32 -13.18 -10.71
C VAL A 59 -9.68 -12.49 -10.72
N GLU A 60 -10.36 -12.53 -9.58
CA GLU A 60 -11.59 -11.79 -9.31
C GLU A 60 -11.43 -10.97 -8.04
N ILE A 61 -12.13 -9.84 -7.94
CA ILE A 61 -12.03 -8.91 -6.82
C ILE A 61 -13.44 -8.62 -6.30
N ILE A 62 -13.67 -8.80 -5.01
CA ILE A 62 -14.95 -8.51 -4.34
C ILE A 62 -14.78 -7.28 -3.46
N LEU A 63 -15.66 -6.29 -3.67
CA LEU A 63 -15.72 -5.03 -2.93
C LEU A 63 -17.15 -4.75 -2.43
N PRO A 64 -17.31 -3.93 -1.39
CA PRO A 64 -18.59 -3.30 -1.11
C PRO A 64 -18.99 -2.35 -2.25
N LYS A 65 -20.28 -2.27 -2.59
CA LYS A 65 -20.78 -1.25 -3.51
C LYS A 65 -21.00 0.06 -2.75
N TYR A 66 -19.96 0.88 -2.67
CA TYR A 66 -20.06 2.22 -2.07
C TYR A 66 -20.91 3.17 -2.93
N ASP A 67 -21.58 4.13 -2.31
CA ASP A 67 -22.32 5.19 -3.02
C ASP A 67 -21.38 6.16 -3.77
N ASN A 68 -20.18 6.35 -3.25
CA ASN A 68 -19.17 7.26 -3.77
C ASN A 68 -18.11 6.59 -4.68
N LEU A 69 -18.39 5.38 -5.20
CA LEU A 69 -17.52 4.74 -6.18
C LEU A 69 -17.26 5.67 -7.37
N ARG A 70 -16.03 5.63 -7.90
CA ARG A 70 -15.70 6.26 -9.19
C ARG A 70 -16.27 5.43 -10.34
N TYR A 71 -17.59 5.52 -10.55
CA TYR A 71 -18.32 4.78 -11.58
C TYR A 71 -17.83 5.07 -13.00
N ASP A 72 -17.17 6.20 -13.23
CA ASP A 72 -16.51 6.55 -14.49
C ASP A 72 -15.36 5.58 -14.87
N HIS A 73 -14.85 4.80 -13.91
CA HIS A 73 -13.81 3.80 -14.13
C HIS A 73 -14.34 2.35 -14.09
N ILE A 74 -15.66 2.17 -14.02
CA ILE A 74 -16.30 0.84 -14.00
C ILE A 74 -17.02 0.61 -15.32
N TYR A 75 -16.48 -0.31 -16.12
CA TYR A 75 -17.03 -0.67 -17.43
C TYR A 75 -17.95 -1.88 -17.31
N GLU A 76 -18.99 -1.90 -18.15
CA GLU A 76 -19.97 -2.99 -18.22
C GLU A 76 -20.60 -3.35 -16.86
N LEU A 77 -20.85 -2.37 -16.00
CA LEU A 77 -21.48 -2.61 -14.70
C LEU A 77 -22.92 -3.12 -14.88
N HIS A 78 -23.19 -4.35 -14.45
CA HIS A 78 -24.53 -4.93 -14.48
C HIS A 78 -24.76 -5.91 -13.33
N GLU A 79 -26.02 -6.17 -13.01
CA GLU A 79 -26.40 -7.13 -11.98
C GLU A 79 -26.12 -8.56 -12.44
N VAL A 80 -25.47 -9.35 -11.59
CA VAL A 80 -25.17 -10.78 -11.85
C VAL A 80 -25.77 -11.71 -10.82
N TYR A 81 -26.17 -11.20 -9.66
CA TYR A 81 -26.84 -11.99 -8.63
C TYR A 81 -27.83 -11.12 -7.86
N ARG A 82 -29.13 -11.42 -7.94
CA ARG A 82 -30.19 -10.57 -7.35
C ARG A 82 -30.62 -10.99 -5.97
N ASP A 83 -30.56 -12.29 -5.65
CA ASP A 83 -31.20 -12.86 -4.47
C ASP A 83 -30.18 -13.43 -3.49
N LEU A 84 -29.15 -12.64 -3.17
CA LEU A 84 -28.16 -13.02 -2.15
C LEU A 84 -28.74 -12.73 -0.76
N TRP A 85 -29.13 -13.77 -0.05
CA TRP A 85 -29.57 -13.66 1.33
C TRP A 85 -28.40 -13.94 2.28
N VAL A 86 -28.02 -12.91 3.04
CA VAL A 86 -26.88 -12.97 3.97
C VAL A 86 -27.38 -13.10 5.40
N PRO A 87 -27.12 -14.22 6.10
CA PRO A 87 -27.50 -14.36 7.50
C PRO A 87 -26.91 -13.25 8.36
N TRP A 88 -27.78 -12.57 9.11
CA TRP A 88 -27.41 -11.43 9.96
C TRP A 88 -28.35 -11.36 11.16
N TYR A 89 -27.78 -11.40 12.37
CA TYR A 89 -28.52 -11.66 13.61
C TYR A 89 -29.40 -12.92 13.49
N GLU A 90 -30.69 -12.82 13.82
CA GLU A 90 -31.67 -13.92 13.74
C GLU A 90 -32.39 -13.96 12.38
N GLY A 91 -31.99 -13.12 11.43
CA GLY A 91 -32.61 -13.01 10.11
C GLY A 91 -31.60 -13.08 8.98
N ALA A 92 -31.95 -12.48 7.86
CA ALA A 92 -31.08 -12.32 6.71
C ALA A 92 -31.30 -10.96 6.05
N ILE A 93 -30.23 -10.39 5.50
CA ILE A 93 -30.27 -9.17 4.69
C ILE A 93 -30.18 -9.58 3.22
N HIS A 94 -31.10 -9.03 2.43
CA HIS A 94 -31.09 -9.18 0.98
C HIS A 94 -30.00 -8.30 0.37
N CYS A 95 -29.25 -8.84 -0.58
CA CYS A 95 -28.19 -8.14 -1.29
C CYS A 95 -28.28 -8.39 -2.79
N THR A 96 -27.80 -7.41 -3.56
CA THR A 96 -27.56 -7.54 -5.00
C THR A 96 -26.06 -7.50 -5.27
N VAL A 97 -25.58 -8.36 -6.16
CA VAL A 97 -24.19 -8.37 -6.62
C VAL A 97 -24.13 -7.89 -8.05
N TYR A 98 -23.31 -6.88 -8.27
CA TYR A 98 -23.00 -6.35 -9.59
C TYR A 98 -21.65 -6.84 -10.03
N PHE A 99 -21.47 -7.02 -11.33
CA PHE A 99 -20.19 -7.30 -11.97
C PHE A 99 -19.83 -6.14 -12.89
N GLY A 100 -18.54 -5.81 -12.95
CA GLY A 100 -17.99 -4.89 -13.93
C GLY A 100 -16.48 -5.06 -14.07
N PHE A 101 -15.92 -4.41 -15.09
CA PHE A 101 -14.49 -4.35 -15.30
C PHE A 101 -13.92 -3.03 -14.80
N VAL A 102 -12.86 -3.09 -14.01
CA VAL A 102 -12.08 -1.92 -13.61
C VAL A 102 -10.73 -2.02 -14.30
N HIS A 103 -10.56 -1.35 -15.43
CA HIS A 103 -9.35 -1.44 -16.25
C HIS A 103 -8.91 -2.91 -16.48
N ASP A 104 -9.79 -3.73 -17.08
CA ASP A 104 -9.62 -5.16 -17.36
C ASP A 104 -9.61 -6.12 -16.15
N ARG A 105 -9.82 -5.65 -14.92
CA ARG A 105 -9.99 -6.52 -13.74
C ARG A 105 -11.45 -6.83 -13.51
N LYS A 106 -11.75 -8.11 -13.27
CA LYS A 106 -13.08 -8.61 -12.92
C LYS A 106 -13.44 -8.24 -11.50
N CYS A 107 -14.39 -7.32 -11.33
CA CYS A 107 -14.81 -6.84 -10.02
C CYS A 107 -16.28 -7.19 -9.76
N PHE A 108 -16.56 -7.62 -8.53
CA PHE A 108 -17.90 -7.84 -8.01
C PHE A 108 -18.17 -6.85 -6.88
N PHE A 109 -19.30 -6.16 -6.94
CA PHE A 109 -19.70 -5.15 -5.97
C PHE A 109 -20.97 -5.62 -5.24
N ILE A 110 -20.89 -5.76 -3.92
CA ILE A 110 -22.01 -6.23 -3.11
C ILE A 110 -22.78 -5.04 -2.52
N GLU A 111 -24.06 -4.94 -2.87
CA GLU A 111 -24.99 -3.92 -2.39
C GLU A 111 -25.97 -4.53 -1.39
N PRO A 112 -25.89 -4.16 -0.09
CA PRO A 112 -26.88 -4.58 0.89
C PRO A 112 -28.12 -3.70 0.87
N HIS A 113 -29.28 -4.35 0.89
CA HIS A 113 -30.59 -3.71 1.03
C HIS A 113 -31.04 -3.75 2.49
N SER A 114 -30.44 -2.89 3.33
CA SER A 114 -30.73 -2.76 4.76
C SER A 114 -30.96 -1.30 5.15
N PRO A 115 -31.86 -1.01 6.12
CA PRO A 115 -32.00 0.33 6.70
C PRO A 115 -30.73 0.83 7.41
N ASP A 116 -29.79 -0.05 7.76
CA ASP A 116 -28.52 0.31 8.43
C ASP A 116 -27.56 1.09 7.50
N ASN A 117 -27.88 1.14 6.21
CA ASN A 117 -27.18 1.96 5.23
C ASN A 117 -25.66 1.71 5.22
N PHE A 118 -25.26 0.43 5.14
CA PHE A 118 -23.87 0.00 5.33
C PHE A 118 -22.85 0.75 4.46
N PHE A 119 -23.12 0.93 3.16
CA PHE A 119 -22.10 1.47 2.23
C PHE A 119 -22.56 2.70 1.44
N ASN A 120 -23.71 3.28 1.79
CA ASN A 120 -24.21 4.50 1.15
C ASN A 120 -24.12 5.70 2.13
N ARG A 121 -22.88 6.12 2.40
CA ARG A 121 -22.56 7.11 3.45
C ARG A 121 -21.59 8.22 3.01
N GLY A 122 -21.22 8.28 1.74
CA GLY A 122 -20.33 9.29 1.15
C GLY A 122 -18.83 9.09 1.44
N THR A 123 -18.46 8.23 2.40
CA THR A 123 -17.06 7.86 2.70
C THR A 123 -16.92 6.38 3.02
N ILE A 124 -15.70 5.84 2.86
CA ILE A 124 -15.40 4.42 3.04
C ILE A 124 -15.26 4.05 4.54
N TYR A 125 -14.59 4.89 5.34
CA TYR A 125 -14.32 4.66 6.76
C TYR A 125 -14.71 5.86 7.65
N GLY A 126 -14.61 5.65 8.96
CA GLY A 126 -14.72 6.69 9.98
C GLY A 126 -16.01 6.64 10.77
N PHE A 127 -16.77 5.54 10.66
CA PHE A 127 -18.04 5.39 11.36
C PHE A 127 -17.88 4.52 12.60
N VAL A 128 -18.68 4.80 13.63
CA VAL A 128 -18.65 4.09 14.92
C VAL A 128 -18.94 2.60 14.75
N ASP A 129 -19.76 2.25 13.76
CA ASP A 129 -20.19 0.90 13.42
C ASP A 129 -19.35 0.25 12.31
N ASP A 130 -18.18 0.80 11.94
CA ASP A 130 -17.30 0.25 10.88
C ASP A 130 -17.03 -1.23 11.07
N VAL A 131 -16.85 -1.69 12.31
CA VAL A 131 -16.67 -3.10 12.63
C VAL A 131 -17.86 -3.95 12.15
N LEU A 132 -19.10 -3.53 12.42
CA LEU A 132 -20.29 -4.25 11.97
C LEU A 132 -20.45 -4.16 10.45
N ARG A 133 -20.14 -3.02 9.84
CA ARG A 133 -20.20 -2.82 8.38
C ARG A 133 -19.30 -3.83 7.66
N TYR A 134 -18.05 -3.93 8.08
CA TYR A 134 -17.07 -4.80 7.44
C TYR A 134 -17.23 -6.28 7.85
N ALA A 135 -17.79 -6.55 9.02
CA ALA A 135 -18.22 -7.90 9.38
C ALA A 135 -19.37 -8.41 8.50
N PHE A 136 -20.37 -7.55 8.24
CA PHE A 136 -21.43 -7.84 7.29
C PHE A 136 -20.87 -8.11 5.90
N PHE A 137 -20.00 -7.23 5.40
CA PHE A 137 -19.37 -7.43 4.09
C PHE A 137 -18.57 -8.73 4.00
N SER A 138 -17.77 -9.06 5.02
CA SER A 138 -17.04 -10.34 5.07
C SER A 138 -17.99 -11.54 5.00
N ARG A 139 -19.15 -11.47 5.67
CA ARG A 139 -20.18 -12.50 5.64
C ARG A 139 -20.83 -12.60 4.26
N ALA A 140 -21.18 -11.45 3.66
CA ALA A 140 -21.81 -11.35 2.35
C ALA A 140 -20.91 -11.84 1.22
N ALA A 141 -19.61 -11.52 1.26
CA ALA A 141 -18.64 -11.99 0.28
C ALA A 141 -18.51 -13.52 0.31
N MET A 142 -18.49 -14.12 1.51
CA MET A 142 -18.47 -15.57 1.64
C MET A 142 -19.79 -16.23 1.22
N GLU A 143 -20.94 -15.63 1.53
CA GLU A 143 -22.24 -16.14 1.05
C GLU A 143 -22.31 -16.07 -0.47
N PHE A 144 -21.80 -15.01 -1.08
CA PHE A 144 -21.75 -14.88 -2.54
C PHE A 144 -20.87 -15.97 -3.15
N LEU A 145 -19.66 -16.19 -2.63
CA LEU A 145 -18.79 -17.26 -3.13
C LEU A 145 -19.47 -18.63 -3.04
N TRP A 146 -20.09 -18.93 -1.89
CA TRP A 146 -20.76 -20.20 -1.65
C TRP A 146 -21.98 -20.40 -2.56
N GLN A 147 -22.93 -19.46 -2.57
CA GLN A 147 -24.20 -19.60 -3.29
C GLN A 147 -24.02 -19.51 -4.82
N ALA A 148 -23.01 -18.76 -5.29
CA ALA A 148 -22.67 -18.71 -6.71
C ALA A 148 -21.83 -19.92 -7.18
N GLY A 149 -21.50 -20.87 -6.29
CA GLY A 149 -20.69 -22.04 -6.63
C GLY A 149 -19.24 -21.71 -7.00
N LYS A 150 -18.70 -20.60 -6.49
CA LYS A 150 -17.33 -20.17 -6.73
C LYS A 150 -16.40 -20.84 -5.71
N HIS A 151 -15.50 -21.67 -6.20
CA HIS A 151 -14.52 -22.40 -5.40
C HIS A 151 -13.09 -21.95 -5.77
N PRO A 152 -12.63 -20.78 -5.28
CA PRO A 152 -11.27 -20.34 -5.54
C PRO A 152 -10.24 -21.25 -4.87
N ASP A 153 -9.08 -21.39 -5.51
CA ASP A 153 -7.91 -22.00 -4.87
C ASP A 153 -7.44 -21.14 -3.71
N ILE A 154 -7.46 -19.82 -3.90
CA ILE A 154 -6.97 -18.82 -2.95
C ILE A 154 -8.01 -17.73 -2.73
N ILE A 155 -8.32 -17.46 -1.47
CA ILE A 155 -9.01 -16.25 -1.03
C ILE A 155 -7.96 -15.33 -0.40
N HIS A 156 -7.72 -14.17 -1.01
CA HIS A 156 -6.76 -13.19 -0.51
C HIS A 156 -7.49 -12.04 0.18
N CYS A 157 -7.38 -11.97 1.50
CA CYS A 157 -8.00 -10.97 2.35
C CYS A 157 -7.04 -9.80 2.59
N HIS A 158 -7.57 -8.57 2.63
CA HIS A 158 -6.82 -7.35 2.88
C HIS A 158 -7.34 -6.66 4.14
N ASP A 159 -6.45 -6.50 5.13
CA ASP A 159 -6.66 -5.82 6.42
C ASP A 159 -7.84 -6.33 7.28
N TRP A 160 -8.06 -5.67 8.41
CA TRP A 160 -9.02 -6.03 9.44
C TRP A 160 -10.47 -6.09 8.93
N GLN A 161 -10.78 -5.30 7.89
CA GLN A 161 -12.10 -5.22 7.25
C GLN A 161 -12.55 -6.55 6.67
N THR A 162 -11.60 -7.41 6.27
CA THR A 162 -11.88 -8.71 5.66
C THR A 162 -11.38 -9.87 6.52
N ALA A 163 -10.87 -9.59 7.71
CA ALA A 163 -10.25 -10.57 8.60
C ALA A 163 -11.23 -11.63 9.16
N LEU A 164 -12.55 -11.42 9.02
CA LEU A 164 -13.55 -12.44 9.36
C LEU A 164 -13.80 -13.47 8.25
N VAL A 165 -13.39 -13.20 7.02
CA VAL A 165 -13.48 -14.17 5.90
C VAL A 165 -12.87 -15.53 6.26
N PRO A 166 -11.61 -15.62 6.74
CA PRO A 166 -11.03 -16.91 7.15
C PRO A 166 -11.80 -17.53 8.34
N VAL A 167 -12.29 -16.72 9.28
CA VAL A 167 -13.10 -17.23 10.40
C VAL A 167 -14.36 -17.91 9.87
N PHE A 168 -15.08 -17.26 8.97
CA PHE A 168 -16.30 -17.82 8.39
C PHE A 168 -16.04 -19.04 7.52
N LEU A 169 -14.97 -19.04 6.71
CA LEU A 169 -14.59 -20.21 5.91
C LEU A 169 -14.49 -21.45 6.79
N TYR A 170 -13.72 -21.38 7.88
CA TYR A 170 -13.45 -22.55 8.73
C TYR A 170 -14.57 -22.87 9.74
N GLU A 171 -15.32 -21.88 10.22
CA GLU A 171 -16.39 -22.11 11.20
C GLU A 171 -17.74 -22.48 10.56
N PHE A 172 -18.00 -22.05 9.31
CA PHE A 172 -19.27 -22.30 8.63
C PHE A 172 -19.09 -23.06 7.31
N TYR A 173 -18.39 -22.48 6.34
CA TYR A 173 -18.48 -22.95 4.94
C TYR A 173 -17.71 -24.24 4.67
N GLN A 174 -16.64 -24.52 5.41
CA GLN A 174 -15.92 -25.78 5.31
C GLN A 174 -16.85 -26.96 5.65
N GLN A 175 -17.71 -26.81 6.65
CA GLN A 175 -18.69 -27.83 7.04
C GLN A 175 -19.81 -27.99 6.00
N LEU A 176 -20.09 -26.92 5.23
CA LEU A 176 -21.05 -26.93 4.13
C LEU A 176 -20.48 -27.52 2.82
N GLY A 177 -19.16 -27.71 2.74
CA GLY A 177 -18.50 -28.36 1.60
C GLY A 177 -17.42 -27.51 0.91
N MET A 178 -17.20 -26.27 1.34
CA MET A 178 -16.17 -25.38 0.81
C MET A 178 -14.78 -25.69 1.43
N THR A 179 -14.29 -26.92 1.21
CA THR A 179 -13.08 -27.46 1.87
C THR A 179 -11.77 -27.19 1.12
N HIS A 180 -11.87 -26.87 -0.17
CA HIS A 180 -10.75 -26.62 -1.07
C HIS A 180 -10.03 -25.28 -0.83
N PRO A 181 -10.73 -24.13 -0.69
CA PRO A 181 -10.06 -22.83 -0.65
C PRO A 181 -9.06 -22.69 0.50
N ARG A 182 -7.98 -21.94 0.24
CA ARG A 182 -6.98 -21.54 1.24
C ARG A 182 -6.95 -20.02 1.34
N VAL A 183 -6.69 -19.50 2.54
CA VAL A 183 -6.73 -18.06 2.81
C VAL A 183 -5.33 -17.50 3.02
N CYS A 184 -4.99 -16.49 2.22
CA CYS A 184 -3.87 -15.60 2.47
C CYS A 184 -4.42 -14.27 2.98
N MET A 185 -3.86 -13.71 4.04
CA MET A 185 -4.23 -12.38 4.53
C MET A 185 -3.05 -11.44 4.45
N THR A 186 -3.21 -10.26 3.84
CA THR A 186 -2.21 -9.19 3.90
C THR A 186 -2.65 -8.12 4.89
N ILE A 187 -1.77 -7.81 5.83
CA ILE A 187 -1.90 -6.70 6.77
C ILE A 187 -1.05 -5.54 6.26
N HIS A 188 -1.70 -4.48 5.79
CA HIS A 188 -1.08 -3.25 5.29
C HIS A 188 -0.73 -2.30 6.42
N ASN A 189 -1.47 -2.35 7.54
CA ASN A 189 -1.20 -1.51 8.71
C ASN A 189 -1.75 -2.12 10.01
N PHE A 190 -0.89 -2.36 11.00
CA PHE A 190 -1.28 -2.92 12.31
C PHE A 190 -1.95 -1.92 13.27
N LYS A 191 -1.96 -0.61 12.96
CA LYS A 191 -2.58 0.41 13.81
C LYS A 191 -4.10 0.27 13.90
N HIS A 192 -4.74 -0.26 12.86
CA HIS A 192 -6.19 -0.47 12.79
C HIS A 192 -6.51 -1.97 12.80
N GLN A 193 -7.19 -2.44 13.85
CA GLN A 193 -7.34 -3.89 14.09
C GLN A 193 -8.79 -4.38 14.18
N GLY A 194 -9.77 -3.48 14.12
CA GLY A 194 -11.19 -3.84 14.27
C GLY A 194 -11.51 -4.41 15.66
N VAL A 195 -11.05 -3.73 16.72
CA VAL A 195 -11.36 -4.12 18.11
C VAL A 195 -12.80 -3.77 18.45
N THR A 196 -13.56 -4.71 18.99
CA THR A 196 -15.01 -4.56 19.24
C THR A 196 -15.53 -5.45 20.37
N GLY A 197 -16.81 -5.33 20.71
CA GLY A 197 -17.48 -6.16 21.71
C GLY A 197 -18.17 -7.41 21.16
N ALA A 198 -18.82 -8.17 22.05
CA ALA A 198 -19.49 -9.43 21.72
C ALA A 198 -20.69 -9.31 20.75
N GLU A 199 -21.20 -8.10 20.50
CA GLU A 199 -22.27 -7.84 19.53
C GLU A 199 -21.92 -8.39 18.14
N LEU A 200 -20.64 -8.27 17.75
CA LEU A 200 -20.11 -8.82 16.51
C LEU A 200 -20.48 -10.30 16.32
N LEU A 201 -20.33 -11.11 17.37
CA LEU A 201 -20.59 -12.55 17.31
C LEU A 201 -22.07 -12.85 17.12
N ARG A 202 -22.93 -12.07 17.77
CA ARG A 202 -24.39 -12.18 17.62
C ARG A 202 -24.82 -11.80 16.20
N ALA A 203 -24.31 -10.68 15.70
CA ALA A 203 -24.62 -10.18 14.36
C ALA A 203 -24.21 -11.18 13.27
N THR A 204 -23.07 -11.85 13.44
CA THR A 204 -22.48 -12.75 12.44
C THR A 204 -22.87 -14.22 12.57
N GLY A 205 -23.64 -14.59 13.60
CA GLY A 205 -24.04 -15.99 13.85
C GLY A 205 -22.96 -16.86 14.52
N LEU A 206 -21.90 -16.27 15.07
CA LEU A 206 -20.84 -16.97 15.81
C LEU A 206 -21.29 -17.25 17.25
N HIS A 207 -22.27 -18.14 17.44
CA HIS A 207 -23.03 -18.34 18.70
C HIS A 207 -22.25 -18.90 19.92
N GLN A 208 -20.92 -19.02 19.86
CA GLN A 208 -20.09 -19.56 20.96
C GLN A 208 -19.14 -18.47 21.51
N PRO A 209 -19.65 -17.47 22.26
CA PRO A 209 -18.86 -16.32 22.69
C PRO A 209 -17.62 -16.70 23.49
N GLU A 210 -17.71 -17.67 24.40
CA GLU A 210 -16.57 -18.12 25.19
C GLU A 210 -15.43 -18.70 24.33
N ARG A 211 -15.78 -19.37 23.22
CA ARG A 211 -14.80 -19.91 22.29
C ARG A 211 -14.10 -18.80 21.49
N PHE A 212 -14.84 -17.79 21.04
CA PHE A 212 -14.27 -16.73 20.19
C PHE A 212 -13.55 -15.65 21.00
N MET A 213 -13.99 -15.38 22.23
CA MET A 213 -13.32 -14.50 23.19
C MET A 213 -12.05 -15.11 23.78
N ASP A 214 -11.78 -16.40 23.53
CA ASP A 214 -10.54 -17.03 23.96
C ASP A 214 -9.31 -16.35 23.33
N TRP A 215 -8.25 -16.21 24.13
CA TRP A 215 -7.02 -15.54 23.73
C TRP A 215 -6.24 -16.27 22.63
N LEU A 216 -6.49 -17.56 22.40
CA LEU A 216 -5.94 -18.32 21.26
C LEU A 216 -6.80 -18.18 20.00
N ARG A 217 -7.94 -17.49 20.08
CA ARG A 217 -8.87 -17.25 18.97
C ARG A 217 -8.92 -15.75 18.66
N MET A 218 -10.03 -15.07 18.94
CA MET A 218 -10.24 -13.68 18.55
C MET A 218 -10.21 -12.71 19.74
N GLY A 219 -10.12 -13.18 20.98
CA GLY A 219 -10.07 -12.30 22.16
C GLY A 219 -8.87 -11.36 22.09
N ASP A 220 -9.07 -10.07 22.35
CA ASP A 220 -8.00 -9.07 22.27
C ASP A 220 -6.89 -9.32 23.31
N ASN A 221 -5.64 -9.02 22.96
CA ASN A 221 -4.50 -9.26 23.85
C ASN A 221 -4.43 -8.25 25.02
N HIS A 222 -5.04 -7.08 24.88
CA HIS A 222 -5.01 -6.03 25.90
C HIS A 222 -6.34 -5.89 26.65
N HIS A 223 -7.47 -6.19 26.00
CA HIS A 223 -8.82 -6.05 26.55
C HIS A 223 -9.54 -7.39 26.63
N LYS A 224 -9.66 -7.95 27.85
CA LYS A 224 -10.19 -9.32 28.07
C LYS A 224 -11.61 -9.55 27.55
N ASP A 225 -12.43 -8.51 27.53
CA ASP A 225 -13.84 -8.59 27.10
C ASP A 225 -14.06 -8.08 25.67
N ALA A 226 -12.98 -7.86 24.91
CA ALA A 226 -13.03 -7.41 23.53
C ALA A 226 -12.58 -8.49 22.55
N LEU A 227 -13.11 -8.42 21.35
CA LEU A 227 -12.67 -9.16 20.17
C LEU A 227 -11.77 -8.28 19.34
N ASN A 228 -10.86 -8.92 18.61
CA ASN A 228 -9.97 -8.29 17.66
C ASN A 228 -10.13 -9.01 16.31
N MET A 229 -10.75 -8.35 15.33
CA MET A 229 -11.01 -8.94 14.01
C MET A 229 -9.71 -9.32 13.32
N LEU A 230 -8.71 -8.43 13.34
CA LEU A 230 -7.41 -8.68 12.71
C LEU A 230 -6.72 -9.89 13.32
N LYS A 231 -6.78 -10.05 14.65
CA LYS A 231 -6.31 -11.25 15.35
C LYS A 231 -6.99 -12.51 14.82
N GLY A 232 -8.32 -12.49 14.66
CA GLY A 232 -9.06 -13.59 14.04
C GLY A 232 -8.53 -13.93 12.66
N GLY A 233 -8.28 -12.93 11.83
CA GLY A 233 -7.63 -13.10 10.53
C GLY A 233 -6.27 -13.79 10.62
N ILE A 234 -5.41 -13.39 11.56
CA ILE A 234 -4.10 -14.01 11.78
C ILE A 234 -4.22 -15.47 12.21
N VAL A 235 -5.10 -15.75 13.16
CA VAL A 235 -5.29 -17.09 13.73
C VAL A 235 -5.83 -18.06 12.67
N TYR A 236 -6.81 -17.65 11.87
CA TYR A 236 -7.53 -18.54 10.96
C TYR A 236 -6.93 -18.63 9.55
N SER A 237 -6.18 -17.63 9.07
CA SER A 237 -5.57 -17.68 7.73
C SER A 237 -4.51 -18.76 7.60
N ASN A 238 -4.33 -19.32 6.40
CA ASN A 238 -3.27 -20.31 6.14
C ASN A 238 -1.89 -19.66 6.06
N PHE A 239 -1.83 -18.42 5.57
CA PHE A 239 -0.65 -17.58 5.62
C PHE A 239 -1.03 -16.12 5.82
N VAL A 240 -0.18 -15.38 6.53
CA VAL A 240 -0.31 -13.96 6.80
C VAL A 240 0.91 -13.26 6.23
N THR A 241 0.69 -12.27 5.39
CA THR A 241 1.72 -11.38 4.88
C THR A 241 1.57 -10.00 5.50
N THR A 242 2.68 -9.27 5.60
CA THR A 242 2.67 -7.82 5.67
C THR A 242 3.55 -7.24 4.56
N VAL A 243 3.54 -5.93 4.41
CA VAL A 243 3.97 -5.25 3.18
C VAL A 243 5.48 -4.96 3.09
N SER A 244 6.29 -5.51 4.00
CA SER A 244 7.75 -5.59 3.86
C SER A 244 8.38 -6.57 4.87
N PRO A 245 9.52 -7.23 4.55
CA PRO A 245 10.25 -8.09 5.47
C PRO A 245 10.68 -7.39 6.77
N ARG A 246 11.17 -6.15 6.69
CA ARG A 246 11.58 -5.38 7.86
C ARG A 246 10.38 -5.04 8.73
N TYR A 247 9.26 -4.65 8.15
CA TYR A 247 8.04 -4.40 8.93
C TYR A 247 7.49 -5.68 9.56
N ALA A 248 7.62 -6.84 8.90
CA ALA A 248 7.29 -8.13 9.51
C ALA A 248 8.10 -8.41 10.78
N PHE A 249 9.39 -8.07 10.77
CA PHE A 249 10.23 -8.12 11.96
C PHE A 249 9.81 -7.08 13.01
N GLU A 250 9.62 -5.81 12.62
CA GLU A 250 9.28 -4.73 13.54
C GLU A 250 7.92 -4.92 14.23
N THR A 251 6.94 -5.45 13.52
CA THR A 251 5.60 -5.75 14.03
C THR A 251 5.58 -6.93 14.98
N LYS A 252 6.51 -7.88 14.82
CA LYS A 252 6.63 -9.04 15.69
C LYS A 252 7.50 -8.74 16.92
N ASP A 253 8.64 -8.06 16.73
CA ASP A 253 9.71 -8.00 17.72
C ASP A 253 9.99 -6.58 18.27
N LEU A 254 9.51 -5.50 17.62
CA LEU A 254 9.86 -4.11 17.97
C LEU A 254 8.65 -3.23 18.33
N GLY A 255 7.52 -3.83 18.71
CA GLY A 255 6.36 -3.11 19.25
C GLY A 255 5.50 -2.39 18.20
N GLN A 256 5.72 -2.65 16.90
CA GLN A 256 4.86 -2.12 15.84
C GLN A 256 3.66 -3.04 15.51
N GLY A 257 3.46 -4.12 16.29
CA GLY A 257 2.29 -4.99 16.20
C GLY A 257 1.10 -4.46 16.98
N PHE A 258 1.29 -3.39 17.76
CA PHE A 258 0.25 -2.70 18.53
C PHE A 258 -0.55 -3.67 19.42
N GLY A 259 0.14 -4.60 20.08
CA GLY A 259 -0.46 -5.60 20.98
C GLY A 259 -0.62 -6.98 20.38
N LEU A 260 -0.46 -7.14 19.06
CA LEU A 260 -0.57 -8.44 18.38
C LEU A 260 0.75 -9.24 18.37
N GLU A 261 1.83 -8.72 18.96
CA GLU A 261 3.14 -9.38 19.03
C GLU A 261 3.03 -10.83 19.56
N PRO A 262 2.32 -11.12 20.68
CA PRO A 262 2.20 -12.50 21.17
C PRO A 262 1.50 -13.43 20.16
N THR A 263 0.51 -12.91 19.43
CA THR A 263 -0.20 -13.66 18.39
C THR A 263 0.70 -13.92 17.18
N LEU A 264 1.47 -12.92 16.75
CA LEU A 264 2.45 -13.06 15.66
C LEU A 264 3.56 -14.05 16.02
N HIS A 265 4.05 -14.04 17.26
CA HIS A 265 5.01 -15.03 17.75
C HIS A 265 4.43 -16.45 17.74
N THR A 266 3.18 -16.62 18.16
CA THR A 266 2.48 -17.92 18.14
C THR A 266 2.35 -18.46 16.71
N HIS A 267 2.11 -17.58 15.74
CA HIS A 267 1.89 -17.93 14.34
C HIS A 267 3.07 -17.63 13.40
N HIS A 268 4.28 -17.48 13.92
CA HIS A 268 5.45 -17.02 13.16
C HIS A 268 5.78 -17.89 11.92
N MET A 269 5.47 -19.19 11.95
CA MET A 269 5.72 -20.11 10.82
C MET A 269 4.87 -19.82 9.58
N LYS A 270 3.76 -19.08 9.74
CA LYS A 270 2.86 -18.67 8.66
C LYS A 270 2.77 -17.15 8.52
N TYR A 271 3.81 -16.43 8.96
CA TYR A 271 3.88 -14.97 8.90
C TYR A 271 5.15 -14.52 8.18
N GLY A 272 5.02 -13.61 7.22
CA GLY A 272 6.15 -13.08 6.46
C GLY A 272 5.88 -11.71 5.86
N GLY A 273 6.92 -11.09 5.31
CA GLY A 273 6.83 -9.81 4.62
C GLY A 273 7.04 -9.96 3.12
N VAL A 274 6.22 -9.28 2.31
CA VAL A 274 6.39 -9.15 0.85
C VAL A 274 6.38 -7.65 0.54
N VAL A 275 7.47 -7.14 -0.04
CA VAL A 275 7.58 -5.73 -0.41
C VAL A 275 6.53 -5.40 -1.48
N ASN A 276 5.85 -4.26 -1.38
CA ASN A 276 4.91 -3.85 -2.43
C ASN A 276 5.64 -3.45 -3.72
N GLY A 277 4.98 -3.65 -4.86
CA GLY A 277 5.35 -3.03 -6.12
C GLY A 277 4.60 -1.71 -6.37
N ILE A 278 4.99 -1.01 -7.42
CA ILE A 278 4.22 0.09 -8.02
C ILE A 278 3.85 -0.26 -9.47
N ASP A 279 2.72 0.27 -9.94
CA ASP A 279 2.27 0.05 -11.31
C ASP A 279 3.02 0.97 -12.27
N TYR A 280 3.85 0.41 -13.14
CA TYR A 280 4.64 1.17 -14.13
C TYR A 280 3.82 1.66 -15.34
N ASP A 281 2.54 1.29 -15.45
CA ASP A 281 1.63 1.92 -16.41
C ASP A 281 1.13 3.28 -15.89
N VAL A 282 1.18 3.47 -14.56
CA VAL A 282 0.75 4.70 -13.88
C VAL A 282 1.97 5.54 -13.49
N TRP A 283 2.91 4.94 -12.78
CA TRP A 283 4.07 5.61 -12.20
C TRP A 283 5.33 5.34 -13.03
N ASN A 284 5.45 6.03 -14.16
CA ASN A 284 6.59 5.85 -15.06
C ASN A 284 6.84 7.10 -15.92
N PRO A 285 7.94 7.84 -15.71
CA PRO A 285 8.21 9.08 -16.43
C PRO A 285 8.36 8.90 -17.95
N GLU A 286 8.57 7.67 -18.45
CA GLU A 286 8.68 7.38 -19.88
C GLU A 286 7.33 7.37 -20.60
N VAL A 287 6.21 7.18 -19.87
CA VAL A 287 4.86 7.07 -20.44
C VAL A 287 3.82 7.95 -19.75
N ASP A 288 4.16 8.57 -18.63
CA ASP A 288 3.27 9.43 -17.86
C ASP A 288 2.76 10.61 -18.69
N TYR A 289 1.43 10.79 -18.68
CA TYR A 289 0.73 11.85 -19.41
C TYR A 289 0.48 13.09 -18.55
N HIS A 290 0.67 13.01 -17.24
CA HIS A 290 0.47 14.12 -16.31
C HIS A 290 1.68 15.05 -16.24
N ILE A 291 2.82 14.62 -16.78
CA ILE A 291 4.06 15.40 -16.80
C ILE A 291 4.28 16.07 -18.16
N PRO A 292 4.75 17.32 -18.21
CA PRO A 292 4.98 18.05 -19.46
C PRO A 292 5.96 17.38 -20.43
N VAL A 293 7.05 16.81 -19.91
CA VAL A 293 8.09 16.17 -20.72
C VAL A 293 8.39 14.78 -20.17
N ARG A 294 8.30 13.76 -21.03
CA ARG A 294 8.63 12.39 -20.67
C ARG A 294 10.13 12.16 -20.72
N TYR A 295 10.62 11.34 -19.81
CA TYR A 295 12.04 11.05 -19.69
C TYR A 295 12.26 9.66 -19.10
N GLY A 296 13.45 9.14 -19.36
CA GLY A 296 13.97 7.88 -18.86
C GLY A 296 15.44 8.05 -18.49
N ILE A 297 16.12 6.93 -18.28
CA ILE A 297 17.51 6.93 -17.83
C ILE A 297 18.49 7.52 -18.88
N ASP A 298 18.15 7.38 -20.16
CA ASP A 298 19.01 7.78 -21.28
C ASP A 298 18.83 9.26 -21.68
N ASN A 299 17.76 9.92 -21.23
CA ASN A 299 17.45 11.32 -21.49
C ASN A 299 17.08 12.07 -20.20
N LEU A 300 17.86 11.82 -19.14
CA LEU A 300 17.65 12.37 -17.79
C LEU A 300 17.52 13.91 -17.74
N ASP A 301 18.14 14.62 -18.68
CA ASP A 301 18.14 16.08 -18.73
C ASP A 301 16.74 16.65 -18.98
N ASP A 302 15.85 15.88 -19.63
CA ASP A 302 14.45 16.23 -19.83
C ASP A 302 13.67 16.36 -18.49
N LYS A 303 14.19 15.78 -17.40
CA LYS A 303 13.65 15.98 -16.04
C LYS A 303 13.68 17.47 -15.63
N TYR A 304 14.66 18.24 -16.10
CA TYR A 304 14.78 19.67 -15.78
C TYR A 304 13.60 20.49 -16.32
N GLU A 305 13.01 20.08 -17.45
CA GLU A 305 11.82 20.73 -18.01
C GLU A 305 10.61 20.56 -17.08
N ASN A 306 10.46 19.39 -16.47
CA ASN A 306 9.43 19.15 -15.45
C ASN A 306 9.69 19.94 -14.17
N LYS A 307 10.95 20.09 -13.76
CA LYS A 307 11.35 20.94 -12.63
C LYS A 307 10.96 22.41 -12.86
N ARG A 308 11.24 22.94 -14.06
CA ARG A 308 10.84 24.31 -14.45
C ARG A 308 9.31 24.46 -14.49
N ALA A 309 8.60 23.47 -15.03
CA ALA A 309 7.14 23.47 -15.05
C ALA A 309 6.53 23.42 -13.64
N LEU A 310 7.11 22.64 -12.73
CA LEU A 310 6.69 22.60 -11.32
C LEU A 310 6.85 23.97 -10.67
N ARG A 311 8.00 24.63 -10.85
CA ARG A 311 8.22 25.98 -10.33
C ARG A 311 7.22 26.98 -10.87
N HIS A 312 6.94 26.94 -12.17
CA HIS A 312 5.94 27.79 -12.77
C HIS A 312 4.54 27.53 -12.20
N ARG A 313 4.11 26.26 -12.08
CA ARG A 313 2.81 25.88 -11.51
C ARG A 313 2.64 26.36 -10.07
N LEU A 314 3.73 26.32 -9.28
CA LEU A 314 3.73 26.68 -7.87
C LEU A 314 4.27 28.09 -7.57
N MET A 315 4.50 28.90 -8.61
CA MET A 315 5.04 30.27 -8.52
C MET A 315 6.35 30.38 -7.72
N LEU A 316 7.18 29.34 -7.76
CA LEU A 316 8.53 29.35 -7.17
C LEU A 316 9.50 30.08 -8.09
N ALA A 317 10.57 30.63 -7.51
CA ALA A 317 11.65 31.24 -8.27
C ALA A 317 12.32 30.22 -9.20
N ASP A 318 12.54 30.63 -10.45
CA ASP A 318 13.28 29.83 -11.42
C ASP A 318 14.79 30.05 -11.24
N ASN A 319 15.47 29.09 -10.60
CA ASN A 319 16.89 29.17 -10.23
C ASN A 319 17.55 27.78 -10.20
N GLU A 320 18.79 27.63 -9.77
CA GLU A 320 19.47 26.31 -9.75
C GLU A 320 19.31 25.52 -8.44
N LYS A 321 18.50 26.02 -7.50
CA LYS A 321 18.31 25.37 -6.18
C LYS A 321 17.66 23.99 -6.32
N PRO A 322 18.01 23.01 -5.47
CA PRO A 322 17.28 21.75 -5.42
C PRO A 322 15.89 21.96 -4.82
N ILE A 323 14.92 21.18 -5.29
CA ILE A 323 13.57 21.12 -4.72
C ILE A 323 13.50 19.89 -3.81
N VAL A 324 13.26 20.14 -2.53
CA VAL A 324 12.89 19.12 -1.54
C VAL A 324 11.37 19.05 -1.49
N ALA A 325 10.82 17.86 -1.68
CA ALA A 325 9.38 17.64 -1.72
C ALA A 325 8.90 16.73 -0.59
N PHE A 326 7.68 16.97 -0.12
CA PHE A 326 6.91 16.05 0.70
C PHE A 326 5.54 15.82 0.07
N ILE A 327 5.17 14.55 -0.14
CA ILE A 327 3.84 14.15 -0.60
C ILE A 327 3.27 13.11 0.37
N GLY A 328 2.08 13.38 0.91
CA GLY A 328 1.35 12.39 1.70
C GLY A 328 0.29 12.97 2.61
N ARG A 329 -0.41 12.08 3.32
CA ARG A 329 -1.36 12.50 4.36
C ARG A 329 -0.63 13.24 5.48
N LEU A 330 -1.21 14.36 5.92
CA LEU A 330 -0.75 15.09 7.09
C LEU A 330 -1.27 14.40 8.36
N ASP A 331 -0.66 13.26 8.67
CA ASP A 331 -0.94 12.40 9.82
C ASP A 331 0.29 12.33 10.73
N PRO A 332 0.16 12.30 12.07
CA PRO A 332 1.30 12.16 12.98
C PRO A 332 2.25 11.00 12.63
N GLN A 333 1.73 9.91 12.06
CA GLN A 333 2.53 8.80 11.54
C GLN A 333 3.60 9.23 10.53
N LYS A 334 3.32 10.25 9.71
CA LYS A 334 4.22 10.74 8.64
C LYS A 334 5.30 11.70 9.16
N GLY A 335 5.41 11.87 10.47
CA GLY A 335 6.49 12.62 11.09
C GLY A 335 6.34 14.13 10.93
N LEU A 336 5.14 14.67 11.13
CA LEU A 336 4.83 16.08 10.84
C LEU A 336 5.76 17.07 11.56
N GLU A 337 6.24 16.73 12.76
CA GLU A 337 7.25 17.53 13.47
C GLU A 337 8.53 17.70 12.65
N LEU A 338 9.02 16.59 12.07
CA LEU A 338 10.20 16.57 11.22
C LEU A 338 9.92 17.24 9.87
N VAL A 339 8.70 17.12 9.32
CA VAL A 339 8.31 17.85 8.10
C VAL A 339 8.34 19.36 8.34
N ARG A 340 7.79 19.84 9.46
CA ARG A 340 7.84 21.26 9.85
C ARG A 340 9.27 21.76 9.97
N HIS A 341 10.13 20.99 10.63
CA HIS A 341 11.56 21.32 10.73
C HIS A 341 12.24 21.36 9.35
N ALA A 342 11.96 20.37 8.50
CA ALA A 342 12.56 20.25 7.17
C ALA A 342 12.21 21.41 6.25
N ILE A 343 11.01 22.00 6.37
CA ILE A 343 10.62 23.20 5.60
C ILE A 343 11.66 24.31 5.83
N PHE A 344 11.90 24.69 7.09
CA PHE A 344 12.82 25.78 7.42
C PHE A 344 14.28 25.40 7.15
N SER A 345 14.70 24.19 7.54
CA SER A 345 16.06 23.71 7.32
C SER A 345 16.44 23.67 5.84
N SER A 346 15.50 23.29 4.96
CA SER A 346 15.73 23.29 3.50
C SER A 346 15.95 24.70 2.97
N LEU A 347 15.13 25.67 3.39
CA LEU A 347 15.23 27.07 2.97
C LEU A 347 16.55 27.70 3.46
N GLU A 348 16.94 27.45 4.71
CA GLU A 348 18.21 27.94 5.28
C GLU A 348 19.43 27.38 4.54
N ARG A 349 19.35 26.14 4.05
CA ARG A 349 20.39 25.50 3.23
C ARG A 349 20.31 25.87 1.75
N GLY A 350 19.54 26.90 1.39
CA GLY A 350 19.42 27.38 0.02
C GLY A 350 18.72 26.42 -0.92
N SER A 351 17.75 25.64 -0.44
CA SER A 351 16.89 24.77 -1.25
C SER A 351 15.49 25.37 -1.37
N GLN A 352 14.70 24.86 -2.30
CA GLN A 352 13.27 25.11 -2.37
C GLN A 352 12.52 23.98 -1.67
N PHE A 353 11.33 24.26 -1.13
CA PHE A 353 10.48 23.26 -0.49
C PHE A 353 9.07 23.24 -1.07
N VAL A 354 8.58 22.04 -1.39
CA VAL A 354 7.22 21.81 -1.87
C VAL A 354 6.53 20.79 -0.98
N LEU A 355 5.31 21.09 -0.55
CA LEU A 355 4.45 20.15 0.16
C LEU A 355 3.14 19.96 -0.60
N LEU A 356 2.70 18.72 -0.75
CA LEU A 356 1.33 18.37 -1.14
C LEU A 356 0.76 17.38 -0.14
N GLY A 357 -0.32 17.76 0.53
CA GLY A 357 -0.96 16.87 1.49
C GLY A 357 -2.15 17.47 2.20
N SER A 358 -2.96 16.61 2.80
CA SER A 358 -4.09 17.02 3.63
C SER A 358 -4.23 16.12 4.85
N SER A 359 -4.88 16.62 5.88
CA SER A 359 -5.22 15.87 7.09
C SER A 359 -6.72 15.60 7.16
N PRO A 360 -7.16 14.45 7.70
CA PRO A 360 -8.53 14.29 8.16
C PRO A 360 -8.81 15.07 9.46
N TYR A 361 -7.76 15.52 10.17
CA TYR A 361 -7.87 16.27 11.41
C TYR A 361 -7.82 17.77 11.14
N GLN A 362 -8.93 18.47 11.39
CA GLN A 362 -9.05 19.91 11.12
C GLN A 362 -7.91 20.73 11.76
N GLY A 363 -7.56 20.46 13.01
CA GLY A 363 -6.49 21.20 13.71
C GLY A 363 -5.12 21.06 13.04
N ILE A 364 -4.81 19.90 12.43
CA ILE A 364 -3.56 19.73 11.67
C ILE A 364 -3.62 20.52 10.36
N ASN A 365 -4.76 20.52 9.67
CA ASN A 365 -4.92 21.37 8.49
C ASN A 365 -4.74 22.85 8.84
N ASP A 366 -5.36 23.32 9.93
CA ASP A 366 -5.27 24.70 10.39
C ASP A 366 -3.80 25.11 10.67
N ASP A 367 -3.02 24.24 11.31
CA ASP A 367 -1.59 24.45 11.56
C ASP A 367 -0.80 24.62 10.24
N PHE A 368 -1.02 23.74 9.26
CA PHE A 368 -0.32 23.80 7.96
C PHE A 368 -0.82 24.95 7.08
N TRP A 369 -2.08 25.36 7.20
CA TRP A 369 -2.58 26.61 6.62
C TRP A 369 -1.89 27.83 7.23
N GLY A 370 -1.65 27.83 8.55
CA GLY A 370 -0.86 28.85 9.22
C GLY A 370 0.57 28.95 8.66
N LEU A 371 1.23 27.82 8.45
CA LEU A 371 2.55 27.77 7.80
C LEU A 371 2.50 28.26 6.35
N LYS A 372 1.47 27.87 5.58
CA LYS A 372 1.28 28.33 4.20
C LYS A 372 1.15 29.85 4.17
N HIS A 373 0.36 30.45 5.05
CA HIS A 373 0.20 31.90 5.13
C HIS A 373 1.50 32.61 5.53
N MET A 374 2.26 32.06 6.48
CA MET A 374 3.54 32.60 6.91
C MET A 374 4.58 32.62 5.77
N LEU A 375 4.58 31.58 4.94
CA LEU A 375 5.57 31.36 3.89
C LEU A 375 5.09 31.80 2.50
N ASN A 376 3.90 32.40 2.39
CA ASN A 376 3.24 32.70 1.11
C ASN A 376 4.04 33.65 0.20
N ASP A 377 4.81 34.55 0.80
CA ASP A 377 5.66 35.50 0.07
C ASP A 377 7.09 34.97 -0.17
N SER A 378 7.40 33.75 0.30
CA SER A 378 8.68 33.10 0.05
C SER A 378 8.77 32.67 -1.41
N PRO A 379 9.80 33.10 -2.16
CA PRO A 379 9.98 32.65 -3.55
C PRO A 379 10.45 31.18 -3.63
N ASP A 380 10.74 30.54 -2.50
CA ASP A 380 11.36 29.22 -2.45
C ASP A 380 10.50 28.18 -1.70
N CYS A 381 9.26 28.51 -1.30
CA CYS A 381 8.39 27.57 -0.58
C CYS A 381 6.96 27.61 -1.09
N HIS A 382 6.37 26.44 -1.35
CA HIS A 382 4.94 26.30 -1.61
C HIS A 382 4.35 25.12 -0.84
N LEU A 383 3.28 25.36 -0.09
CA LEU A 383 2.53 24.32 0.61
C LEU A 383 1.13 24.21 0.00
N GLU A 384 0.83 23.09 -0.63
CA GLU A 384 -0.48 22.77 -1.20
C GLU A 384 -1.26 21.86 -0.24
N ILE A 385 -2.30 22.42 0.40
CA ILE A 385 -3.10 21.70 1.40
C ILE A 385 -4.32 21.12 0.74
N GLY A 386 -4.20 19.87 0.26
CA GLY A 386 -5.23 19.23 -0.54
C GLY A 386 -4.77 17.91 -1.16
N PHE A 387 -5.56 17.45 -2.13
CA PHE A 387 -5.23 16.31 -2.98
C PHE A 387 -5.35 16.75 -4.44
N ASP A 388 -4.26 16.59 -5.19
CA ASP A 388 -4.18 16.91 -6.62
C ASP A 388 -3.24 15.87 -7.27
N GLU A 389 -3.82 14.96 -8.05
CA GLU A 389 -3.10 13.84 -8.67
C GLU A 389 -2.10 14.34 -9.73
N ASP A 390 -2.52 15.25 -10.61
CA ASP A 390 -1.66 15.85 -11.63
C ASP A 390 -0.45 16.56 -10.99
N LEU A 391 -0.69 17.29 -9.90
CA LEU A 391 0.38 17.94 -9.17
C LEU A 391 1.31 16.91 -8.49
N ALA A 392 0.78 15.81 -7.94
CA ALA A 392 1.60 14.77 -7.35
C ALA A 392 2.58 14.17 -8.37
N HIS A 393 2.09 13.81 -9.56
CA HIS A 393 2.93 13.34 -10.67
C HIS A 393 4.00 14.36 -11.07
N LEU A 394 3.61 15.63 -11.20
CA LEU A 394 4.55 16.71 -11.52
C LEU A 394 5.59 16.94 -10.41
N ILE A 395 5.23 16.79 -9.13
CA ILE A 395 6.18 16.88 -8.02
C ILE A 395 7.18 15.72 -8.08
N TYR A 396 6.73 14.47 -8.30
CA TYR A 396 7.66 13.35 -8.46
C TYR A 396 8.61 13.55 -9.63
N ALA A 397 8.13 14.12 -10.74
CA ALA A 397 8.96 14.40 -11.91
C ALA A 397 9.89 15.60 -11.74
N GLY A 398 9.45 16.66 -11.08
CA GLY A 398 10.17 17.94 -10.99
C GLY A 398 11.04 18.11 -9.75
N ALA A 399 10.79 17.37 -8.66
CA ALA A 399 11.60 17.45 -7.45
C ALA A 399 12.95 16.72 -7.61
N ASP A 400 13.94 17.12 -6.80
CA ASP A 400 15.24 16.46 -6.75
C ASP A 400 15.33 15.50 -5.56
N ILE A 401 14.71 15.87 -4.43
CA ILE A 401 14.75 15.12 -3.18
C ILE A 401 13.32 14.89 -2.68
N MET A 402 12.98 13.67 -2.28
CA MET A 402 11.70 13.31 -1.67
C MET A 402 11.89 12.97 -0.19
N LEU A 403 11.28 13.75 0.70
CA LEU A 403 11.38 13.56 2.13
C LEU A 403 10.28 12.61 2.64
N VAL A 404 10.68 11.55 3.35
CA VAL A 404 9.75 10.57 3.95
C VAL A 404 10.18 10.27 5.41
N PRO A 405 9.88 11.18 6.36
CA PRO A 405 10.41 11.11 7.73
C PRO A 405 9.48 10.33 8.68
N SER A 406 8.82 9.30 8.18
CA SER A 406 7.75 8.59 8.90
C SER A 406 8.20 7.98 10.23
N GLN A 407 7.35 8.11 11.26
CA GLN A 407 7.54 7.46 12.56
C GLN A 407 7.40 5.93 12.44
N PHE A 408 6.50 5.46 11.57
CA PHE A 408 6.49 4.10 11.09
C PHE A 408 5.90 4.04 9.69
N GLU A 409 6.41 3.14 8.85
CA GLU A 409 6.01 3.03 7.45
C GLU A 409 5.98 1.56 7.04
N PRO A 410 4.79 0.92 6.99
CA PRO A 410 4.69 -0.50 6.68
C PRO A 410 5.43 -0.91 5.40
N CYS A 411 5.18 -0.16 4.32
CA CYS A 411 5.93 -0.24 3.07
C CYS A 411 6.41 1.14 2.63
N GLY A 412 5.45 2.04 2.41
CA GLY A 412 5.67 3.31 1.71
C GLY A 412 5.64 3.10 0.20
N LEU A 413 4.77 3.83 -0.51
CA LEU A 413 4.78 3.88 -1.97
C LEU A 413 5.55 5.11 -2.48
N THR A 414 5.55 6.18 -1.69
CA THR A 414 6.19 7.47 -2.02
C THR A 414 7.65 7.33 -2.42
N GLN A 415 8.43 6.54 -1.68
CA GLN A 415 9.84 6.33 -1.99
C GLN A 415 10.03 5.47 -3.25
N LEU A 416 9.15 4.50 -3.51
CA LEU A 416 9.23 3.67 -4.72
C LEU A 416 8.94 4.50 -5.97
N ILE A 417 7.92 5.35 -5.91
CA ILE A 417 7.59 6.31 -6.97
C ILE A 417 8.75 7.29 -7.14
N ALA A 418 9.27 7.87 -6.06
CA ALA A 418 10.40 8.79 -6.13
C ALA A 418 11.62 8.16 -6.82
N LEU A 419 11.97 6.92 -6.46
CA LEU A 419 13.07 6.18 -7.09
C LEU A 419 12.83 6.01 -8.60
N ARG A 420 11.61 5.61 -9.01
CA ARG A 420 11.27 5.44 -10.44
C ARG A 420 11.35 6.74 -11.24
N TYR A 421 11.02 7.87 -10.62
CA TYR A 421 11.08 9.20 -11.24
C TYR A 421 12.47 9.87 -11.10
N GLY A 422 13.45 9.19 -10.51
CA GLY A 422 14.78 9.75 -10.32
C GLY A 422 14.81 10.92 -9.32
N THR A 423 13.91 10.89 -8.33
CA THR A 423 13.86 11.84 -7.22
C THR A 423 14.40 11.13 -5.99
N ILE A 424 15.47 11.67 -5.41
CA ILE A 424 16.26 10.96 -4.40
C ILE A 424 15.54 10.95 -3.05
N PRO A 425 15.18 9.77 -2.51
CA PRO A 425 14.49 9.69 -1.24
C PRO A 425 15.45 9.93 -0.07
N VAL A 426 15.02 10.80 0.87
CA VAL A 426 15.60 10.97 2.21
C VAL A 426 14.59 10.40 3.21
N VAL A 427 14.94 9.28 3.84
CA VAL A 427 13.98 8.47 4.60
C VAL A 427 14.47 8.14 6.00
N ARG A 428 13.53 7.89 6.92
CA ARG A 428 13.87 7.23 8.16
C ARG A 428 14.03 5.71 7.96
N THR A 429 14.99 5.07 8.62
CA THR A 429 15.21 3.62 8.60
C THR A 429 14.12 2.87 9.39
N VAL A 430 12.94 2.72 8.78
CA VAL A 430 11.81 2.00 9.38
C VAL A 430 11.00 1.26 8.32
N GLY A 431 10.46 0.09 8.68
CA GLY A 431 9.61 -0.75 7.83
C GLY A 431 10.12 -0.85 6.40
N GLY A 432 9.23 -0.66 5.41
CA GLY A 432 9.60 -0.83 4.00
C GLY A 432 10.60 0.19 3.47
N LEU A 433 10.73 1.37 4.09
CA LEU A 433 11.74 2.36 3.69
C LEU A 433 13.16 1.79 3.85
N ALA A 434 13.37 1.02 4.92
CA ALA A 434 14.66 0.37 5.18
C ALA A 434 14.95 -0.80 4.21
N ASP A 435 13.92 -1.42 3.64
CA ASP A 435 14.06 -2.49 2.65
C ASP A 435 14.31 -1.94 1.23
N THR A 436 13.92 -0.69 0.94
CA THR A 436 13.90 -0.16 -0.44
C THR A 436 14.91 0.96 -0.72
N VAL A 437 15.32 1.75 0.28
CA VAL A 437 16.16 2.95 0.02
C VAL A 437 17.58 2.77 0.54
N PHE A 438 18.56 2.25 -0.19
CA PHE A 438 19.92 2.01 0.33
C PHE A 438 20.76 3.29 0.41
N ASP A 439 21.28 3.60 1.62
CA ASP A 439 22.02 4.84 1.88
C ASP A 439 23.28 4.96 1.02
N LYS A 440 23.45 6.11 0.35
CA LYS A 440 24.56 6.43 -0.54
C LYS A 440 25.92 6.29 0.14
N ASP A 441 26.08 6.74 1.38
CA ASP A 441 27.39 6.85 2.02
C ASP A 441 27.65 5.66 2.94
N TYR A 442 26.64 5.19 3.66
CA TYR A 442 26.79 4.23 4.76
C TYR A 442 26.26 2.81 4.49
N SER A 443 25.58 2.56 3.36
CA SER A 443 25.14 1.19 3.04
C SER A 443 26.33 0.28 2.76
N ASP A 444 26.18 -1.00 3.12
CA ASP A 444 27.09 -2.10 2.76
C ASP A 444 26.90 -2.58 1.30
N ARG A 445 25.82 -2.17 0.65
CA ARG A 445 25.54 -2.52 -0.76
C ARG A 445 26.60 -1.93 -1.69
N PRO A 446 26.89 -2.60 -2.83
CA PRO A 446 27.68 -2.03 -3.92
C PRO A 446 27.18 -0.63 -4.31
N LEU A 447 28.11 0.27 -4.68
CA LEU A 447 27.80 1.68 -4.97
C LEU A 447 26.66 1.86 -5.99
N HIS A 448 26.59 1.01 -7.02
CA HIS A 448 25.58 1.07 -8.08
C HIS A 448 24.17 0.62 -7.65
N LEU A 449 24.03 0.03 -6.44
CA LEU A 449 22.74 -0.36 -5.87
C LEU A 449 22.26 0.61 -4.78
N ARG A 450 23.06 1.62 -4.45
CA ARG A 450 22.68 2.67 -3.50
C ARG A 450 21.83 3.71 -4.21
N ASN A 451 20.78 4.19 -3.55
CA ASN A 451 19.71 4.92 -4.23
C ASN A 451 19.04 6.03 -3.38
N GLY A 452 19.54 6.33 -2.18
CA GLY A 452 19.02 7.45 -1.38
C GLY A 452 19.80 7.73 -0.11
N TYR A 453 19.18 8.41 0.85
CA TYR A 453 19.76 8.77 2.13
C TYR A 453 18.86 8.32 3.29
N ARG A 454 19.48 7.81 4.35
CA ARG A 454 18.78 7.33 5.55
C ARG A 454 19.20 8.09 6.80
N PHE A 455 18.29 8.11 7.77
CA PHE A 455 18.57 8.41 9.17
C PHE A 455 17.78 7.46 10.09
N ASP A 456 18.31 7.12 11.26
CA ASP A 456 17.70 6.08 12.11
C ASP A 456 16.76 6.65 13.18
N ASN A 457 17.23 7.66 13.91
CA ASN A 457 16.50 8.24 15.03
C ASN A 457 15.36 9.14 14.54
N TYR A 458 14.21 9.06 15.20
CA TYR A 458 13.11 10.00 14.95
C TYR A 458 13.37 11.31 15.69
N ASP A 459 14.35 12.08 15.20
CA ASP A 459 14.78 13.35 15.77
C ASP A 459 15.29 14.32 14.71
N VAL A 460 15.41 15.59 15.12
CA VAL A 460 15.90 16.68 14.26
C VAL A 460 17.35 16.44 13.80
N PRO A 461 18.32 16.07 14.67
CA PRO A 461 19.69 15.85 14.23
C PRO A 461 19.84 14.76 13.17
N GLY A 462 19.08 13.66 13.29
CA GLY A 462 19.06 12.59 12.30
C GLY A 462 18.56 13.08 10.94
N LEU A 463 17.43 13.78 10.93
CA LEU A 463 16.88 14.40 9.72
C LEU A 463 17.88 15.35 9.07
N GLU A 464 18.43 16.29 9.82
CA GLU A 464 19.39 17.29 9.29
C GLU A 464 20.65 16.65 8.73
N SER A 465 21.12 15.56 9.34
CA SER A 465 22.25 14.79 8.83
C SER A 465 21.95 14.21 7.44
N ALA A 466 20.84 13.50 7.28
CA ALA A 466 20.51 12.85 6.00
C ALA A 466 20.12 13.87 4.91
N LEU A 467 19.26 14.84 5.25
CA LEU A 467 18.83 15.89 4.33
C LEU A 467 20.01 16.78 3.93
N GLY A 468 20.88 17.11 4.88
CA GLY A 468 22.08 17.90 4.64
C GLY A 468 23.04 17.21 3.68
N ARG A 469 23.32 15.91 3.87
CA ARG A 469 24.14 15.11 2.94
C ARG A 469 23.57 15.08 1.52
N ALA A 470 22.24 14.98 1.39
CA ALA A 470 21.58 14.99 0.09
C ALA A 470 21.74 16.34 -0.64
N ILE A 471 21.46 17.44 0.06
CA ILE A 471 21.61 18.81 -0.49
C ILE A 471 23.08 19.12 -0.79
N ASP A 472 24.01 18.73 0.09
CA ASP A 472 25.44 18.95 -0.12
C ASP A 472 25.96 18.16 -1.30
N CYS A 473 25.47 16.93 -1.52
CA CYS A 473 25.82 16.16 -2.71
C CYS A 473 25.31 16.82 -3.99
N TYR A 474 24.09 17.37 -3.99
CA TYR A 474 23.55 18.10 -5.14
C TYR A 474 24.46 19.28 -5.53
N TYR A 475 24.89 20.08 -4.55
CA TYR A 475 25.71 21.27 -4.82
C TYR A 475 27.19 20.98 -5.07
N GLN A 476 27.81 20.11 -4.25
CA GLN A 476 29.25 19.93 -4.24
C GLN A 476 29.71 18.79 -5.16
N TYR A 477 28.82 17.81 -5.45
CA TYR A 477 29.13 16.62 -6.22
C TYR A 477 28.01 16.28 -7.23
N PRO A 478 27.66 17.20 -8.16
CA PRO A 478 26.53 17.03 -9.06
C PRO A 478 26.61 15.76 -9.91
N GLU A 479 27.81 15.33 -10.32
CA GLU A 479 28.02 14.06 -11.04
C GLU A 479 27.66 12.84 -10.19
N HIS A 480 28.00 12.86 -8.89
CA HIS A 480 27.62 11.78 -7.98
C HIS A 480 26.11 11.77 -7.72
N PHE A 481 25.49 12.95 -7.61
CA PHE A 481 24.04 13.06 -7.47
C PHE A 481 23.33 12.53 -8.73
N ARG A 482 23.83 12.86 -9.92
CA ARG A 482 23.32 12.35 -11.20
C ARG A 482 23.44 10.82 -11.31
N GLU A 483 24.56 10.23 -10.90
CA GLU A 483 24.69 8.77 -10.85
C GLU A 483 23.75 8.13 -9.82
N LEU A 484 23.51 8.79 -8.69
CA LEU A 484 22.51 8.32 -7.72
C LEU A 484 21.09 8.31 -8.31
N ILE A 485 20.73 9.32 -9.11
CA ILE A 485 19.45 9.36 -9.84
C ILE A 485 19.34 8.16 -10.79
N LYS A 486 20.40 7.88 -11.55
CA LYS A 486 20.40 6.71 -12.45
C LYS A 486 20.28 5.40 -11.69
N ASN A 487 20.97 5.24 -10.57
CA ASN A 487 20.84 4.05 -9.73
C ASN A 487 19.41 3.87 -9.20
N ALA A 488 18.78 4.97 -8.77
CA ALA A 488 17.39 4.98 -8.33
C ALA A 488 16.43 4.51 -9.45
N MET A 489 16.59 5.04 -10.67
CA MET A 489 15.72 4.70 -11.81
C MET A 489 15.96 3.29 -12.36
N ARG A 490 17.14 2.70 -12.13
CA ARG A 490 17.46 1.30 -12.50
C ARG A 490 16.81 0.28 -11.57
N ALA A 491 16.45 0.68 -10.35
CA ALA A 491 15.87 -0.25 -9.39
C ALA A 491 14.46 -0.67 -9.85
N ASP A 492 14.25 -1.98 -10.01
CA ASP A 492 12.94 -2.53 -10.35
C ASP A 492 12.11 -2.72 -9.08
N TYR A 493 11.07 -1.89 -8.96
CA TYR A 493 10.04 -1.98 -7.94
C TYR A 493 8.66 -2.15 -8.58
N SER A 494 8.60 -2.72 -9.80
CA SER A 494 7.35 -3.18 -10.39
C SER A 494 6.76 -4.35 -9.59
N TRP A 495 5.53 -4.75 -9.94
CA TRP A 495 4.88 -5.92 -9.33
C TRP A 495 5.51 -7.26 -9.73
N ASN A 496 6.49 -7.28 -10.63
CA ASN A 496 7.12 -8.52 -11.11
C ASN A 496 7.70 -9.38 -9.96
N HIS A 497 8.57 -8.82 -9.12
CA HIS A 497 9.15 -9.58 -7.99
C HIS A 497 8.10 -9.94 -6.92
N PRO A 498 7.30 -8.98 -6.40
CA PRO A 498 6.27 -9.29 -5.40
C PRO A 498 5.23 -10.29 -5.89
N GLY A 499 4.82 -10.23 -7.16
CA GLY A 499 3.89 -11.17 -7.77
C GLY A 499 4.41 -12.60 -7.72
N GLN A 500 5.72 -12.79 -7.94
CA GLN A 500 6.35 -14.10 -7.79
C GLN A 500 6.36 -14.59 -6.33
N ASP A 501 6.61 -13.70 -5.37
CA ASP A 501 6.59 -14.03 -3.95
C ASP A 501 5.18 -14.45 -3.48
N TYR A 502 4.13 -13.74 -3.91
CA TYR A 502 2.75 -14.13 -3.63
C TYR A 502 2.40 -15.48 -4.23
N LEU A 503 2.79 -15.77 -5.48
CA LEU A 503 2.58 -17.10 -6.07
C LEU A 503 3.28 -18.21 -5.28
N ASN A 504 4.51 -17.96 -4.79
CA ASN A 504 5.22 -18.92 -3.94
C ASN A 504 4.45 -19.19 -2.63
N ILE A 505 3.85 -18.16 -2.03
CA ILE A 505 3.01 -18.29 -0.84
C ILE A 505 1.73 -19.07 -1.15
N TYR A 506 1.07 -18.78 -2.26
CA TYR A 506 -0.14 -19.48 -2.69
C TYR A 506 0.11 -20.96 -2.93
N ASP A 507 1.20 -21.29 -3.64
CA ASP A 507 1.61 -22.68 -3.86
C ASP A 507 1.93 -23.38 -2.52
N PHE A 508 2.60 -22.69 -1.59
CA PHE A 508 2.92 -23.21 -0.26
C PHE A 508 1.67 -23.58 0.55
N ILE A 509 0.64 -22.73 0.56
CA ILE A 509 -0.60 -23.01 1.32
C ILE A 509 -1.55 -23.96 0.61
N ARG A 510 -1.55 -24.03 -0.72
CA ARG A 510 -2.37 -24.97 -1.48
C ARG A 510 -1.92 -26.42 -1.27
N ASN A 511 -0.62 -26.64 -1.14
CA ASN A 511 -0.03 -27.97 -0.99
C ASN A 511 -0.10 -28.52 0.45
N ARG A 512 -0.80 -27.83 1.37
CA ARG A 512 -0.98 -28.19 2.78
C ARG A 512 -2.46 -28.23 3.14
#